data_AF-A0A3B8N8V7-F1
#
_entry.id   AF-A0A3B8N8V7-F1
#
_cell.length_a   1.000
_cell.length_b   1.000
_cell.length_c   1.000
_cell.angle_alpha   90.00
_cell.angle_beta   90.00
_cell.angle_gamma   90.00
#
_symmetry.space_group_name_H-M   'P 1'
#
loop_
_entity.id
_entity.type
_entity.pdbx_description
1 polymer ?
#
loop_
_entity_poly.entity_id
_entity_poly.type
_entity_poly.pdbx_seq_one_letter_code
_entity_poly.pdbx_strand_id
1 'polypeptide(L)' 'MEASRKEQVWKIAKFMREHDRVAVWLGVDLIEVDLGYALIGMKVREDVLNAAGVC' A
#
# COMPACT_ATOMS: atom_id res chain seq x y z
N MET A 1 -24.61 -5.05 -3.82
CA MET A 1 -23.98 -4.05 -4.71
C MET A 1 -22.71 -3.43 -4.11
N GLU A 2 -22.71 -3.04 -2.82
CA GLU A 2 -21.51 -2.47 -2.17
C GLU A 2 -20.38 -3.49 -1.95
N ALA A 3 -20.69 -4.71 -1.50
CA ALA A 3 -19.70 -5.78 -1.33
C ALA A 3 -18.89 -6.05 -2.62
N SER A 4 -19.55 -5.97 -3.78
CA SER A 4 -18.92 -6.14 -5.10
C SER A 4 -17.96 -4.99 -5.44
N ARG A 5 -18.27 -3.75 -5.05
CA ARG A 5 -17.36 -2.60 -5.25
C ARG A 5 -16.15 -2.68 -4.34
N LYS A 6 -16.34 -3.05 -3.07
CA LYS A 6 -15.23 -3.23 -2.13
C LYS A 6 -14.25 -4.30 -2.60
N GLU A 7 -14.77 -5.42 -3.10
CA GLU A 7 -13.94 -6.48 -3.68
C GLU A 7 -13.17 -6.01 -4.93
N GLN A 8 -13.80 -5.22 -5.79
CA GLN A 8 -13.14 -4.67 -6.98
C GLN A 8 -12.01 -3.71 -6.63
N VAL A 9 -12.24 -2.78 -5.69
CA VAL A 9 -11.20 -1.84 -5.23
C VAL A 9 -10.06 -2.60 -4.57
N TRP A 10 -10.37 -3.63 -3.78
CA TRP A 10 -9.34 -4.48 -3.17
C TRP A 10 -8.45 -5.17 -4.21
N LYS A 11 -9.04 -5.69 -5.30
CA LYS A 11 -8.29 -6.31 -6.41
C LYS A 11 -7.34 -5.31 -7.08
N ILE A 12 -7.78 -4.07 -7.29
CA ILE A 12 -6.94 -3.01 -7.87
C ILE A 12 -5.78 -2.68 -6.93
N ALA A 13 -6.07 -2.45 -5.64
CA ALA A 13 -5.04 -2.14 -4.65
C ALA A 13 -4.00 -3.27 -4.54
N LYS A 14 -4.45 -4.53 -4.53
CA LYS A 14 -3.58 -5.70 -4.53
C LYS A 14 -2.71 -5.77 -5.78
N PHE A 15 -3.28 -5.55 -6.96
CA PHE A 15 -2.51 -5.51 -8.21
C PHE A 15 -1.44 -4.42 -8.19
N MET A 16 -1.78 -3.20 -7.74
CA MET A 16 -0.81 -2.13 -7.58
C MET A 16 0.29 -2.51 -6.59
N ARG A 17 -0.07 -3.10 -5.45
CA ARG A 17 0.90 -3.54 -4.45
C ARG A 17 1.91 -4.57 -5.00
N GLU A 18 1.47 -5.44 -5.90
CA GLU A 18 2.29 -6.52 -6.47
C GLU A 18 3.14 -6.07 -7.67
N HIS A 19 2.71 -5.03 -8.40
CA HIS A 19 3.31 -4.66 -9.68
C HIS A 19 3.83 -3.22 -9.79
N ASP A 20 3.34 -2.29 -8.96
CA ASP A 20 3.87 -0.93 -8.93
C ASP A 20 5.27 -0.93 -8.29
N ARG A 21 6.25 -0.38 -9.00
CA ARG A 21 7.65 -0.43 -8.60
C ARG A 21 7.89 0.27 -7.25
N VAL A 22 7.18 1.35 -6.97
CA VAL A 22 7.34 2.12 -5.73
C VAL A 22 6.68 1.38 -4.57
N ALA A 23 5.46 0.88 -4.75
CA ALA A 23 4.77 0.10 -3.72
C ALA A 23 5.55 -1.19 -3.36
N VAL A 24 6.15 -1.83 -4.36
CA VAL A 24 7.02 -3.00 -4.18
C VAL A 24 8.31 -2.63 -3.44
N TRP A 25 9.01 -1.59 -3.88
CA TRP A 25 10.26 -1.16 -3.24
C TRP A 25 10.04 -0.70 -1.80
N LEU A 26 9.01 0.10 -1.55
CA LEU A 26 8.65 0.52 -0.19
C LEU A 26 8.23 -0.66 0.68
N GLY A 27 7.75 -1.76 0.10
CA GLY A 27 7.31 -2.92 0.86
C GLY A 27 6.03 -2.61 1.63
N VAL A 28 5.08 -1.96 0.97
CA VAL A 28 3.80 -1.53 1.55
C VAL A 28 3.03 -2.74 2.13
N ASP A 29 2.16 -2.54 3.11
CA ASP A 29 1.17 -3.53 3.55
C ASP A 29 -0.22 -2.94 3.41
N LEU A 30 -1.16 -3.67 2.80
CA LEU A 30 -2.56 -3.24 2.72
C LEU A 30 -3.29 -3.68 3.99
N ILE A 31 -3.58 -2.72 4.88
CA ILE A 31 -4.26 -3.00 6.16
C ILE A 31 -5.78 -2.91 5.96
N GLU A 32 -6.24 -1.83 5.33
CA GLU A 32 -7.65 -1.64 4.99
C GLU A 32 -7.77 -0.91 3.64
N VAL A 33 -8.74 -1.30 2.84
CA VAL A 33 -9.04 -0.64 1.57
C VAL A 33 -10.55 -0.56 1.41
N ASP A 34 -11.02 0.62 1.04
CA ASP A 34 -12.41 0.89 0.68
C ASP A 34 -12.49 1.91 -0.46
N LEU A 35 -13.68 2.18 -0.95
CA LEU A 35 -13.87 3.17 -2.00
C LEU A 35 -13.46 4.56 -1.50
N GLY A 36 -12.42 5.14 -2.11
CA GLY A 36 -11.90 6.44 -1.74
C GLY A 36 -11.02 6.45 -0.48
N TYR A 37 -10.68 5.27 0.06
CA TYR A 37 -9.87 5.14 1.28
C TYR A 37 -8.89 3.98 1.20
N ALA A 38 -7.68 4.18 1.72
CA ALA A 38 -6.75 3.10 2.00
C ALA A 38 -5.97 3.40 3.28
N LEU A 39 -5.89 2.41 4.17
CA LEU A 39 -4.93 2.35 5.27
C LEU A 39 -3.81 1.42 4.87
N ILE A 40 -2.59 1.94 4.87
CA ILE A 40 -1.40 1.19 4.51
C ILE A 40 -0.33 1.25 5.60
N GLY A 41 0.42 0.18 5.70
CA GLY A 41 1.62 0.08 6.54
C GLY A 41 2.88 0.05 5.70
N MET A 42 4.01 0.35 6.33
CA MET A 42 5.34 0.09 5.80
C MET A 42 6.29 -0.10 6.97
N LYS A 43 7.21 -1.06 6.86
CA LYS A 43 8.34 -1.17 7.79
C LYS A 43 9.46 -0.24 7.35
N VAL A 44 9.86 0.69 8.21
CA VAL A 44 11.03 1.55 7.99
C VAL A 44 12.29 0.68 7.94
N ARG A 45 13.16 0.97 6.95
CA ARG A 45 14.43 0.29 6.68
C ARG A 45 15.53 1.32 6.47
N GLU A 46 16.78 0.88 6.49
CA GLU A 46 17.93 1.77 6.29
C GLU A 46 17.90 2.52 4.96
N ASP A 47 17.43 1.88 3.87
CA ASP A 47 17.40 2.46 2.53
C ASP A 47 16.35 3.57 2.33
N VAL A 48 15.49 3.79 3.32
CA VAL A 48 14.45 4.84 3.30
C VAL A 48 14.66 5.94 4.34
N LEU A 49 15.78 5.90 5.07
CA LEU A 49 16.13 6.97 6.02
C LEU A 49 16.74 8.17 5.30
N ASN A 50 16.41 9.37 5.78
CA ASN A 50 17.11 10.59 5.40
C ASN A 50 18.45 10.73 6.14
N ALA A 51 19.18 11.82 5.90
CA ALA A 51 20.49 12.08 6.51
C ALA A 51 20.48 12.18 8.06
N ALA A 52 19.32 12.39 8.67
CA ALA A 52 19.13 12.41 10.12
C ALA A 52 18.74 11.03 10.69
N GLY A 53 18.65 9.99 9.86
CA GLY A 53 18.29 8.64 10.29
C GLY A 53 16.78 8.46 10.55
N VAL A 54 15.92 9.27 9.93
CA VAL A 54 14.46 9.19 10.06
C VAL A 54 13.77 9.12 8.69
N CYS A 55 12.54 8.58 8.66
CA CYS A 55 11.67 8.49 7.50
C CYS A 55 10.38 9.28 7.76
#